data_AF-A0A838P4K7-F1
#
_entry.id   AF-A0A838P4K7-F1
#
_cell.length_a   1.000
_cell.length_b   1.000
_cell.length_c   1.000
_cell.angle_alpha   90.00
_cell.angle_beta   90.00
_cell.angle_gamma   90.00
#
_symmetry.space_group_name_H-M   'P 1'
#
loop_
_entity.id
_entity.type
_entity.pdbx_description
1 polymer ?
#
loop_
_entity_poly.entity_id
_entity_poly.type
_entity_poly.pdbx_seq_one_letter_code
_entity_poly.pdbx_strand_id
1 'polypeptide(L)'
;MPEAGPQYTLVQLILYFLKLGAVGFGGPVALVEYMRRDLVERRRWISEGDYMDGLALSQLAPGPLAAQLAMYLGFVHYRITGATAAGIAFVLPSFLMVIGLGWAYLRYGGLPWMQAVFYAVGAAVIGIIGHSAYKLTQKSIGRAWLLWAIYLV
;
A
#
# COMPACT_ATOMS: atom_id res chain seq x y z
N MET A 1 -24.28 25.08 7.31
CA MET A 1 -23.46 25.18 8.54
C MET A 1 -22.03 25.48 8.08
N PRO A 2 -21.24 26.30 8.78
CA PRO A 2 -19.87 26.56 8.33
C PRO A 2 -19.10 25.25 8.44
N GLU A 3 -18.75 24.66 7.29
CA GLU A 3 -17.92 23.48 7.17
C GLU A 3 -16.62 23.76 7.93
N ALA A 4 -16.46 23.19 9.13
CA ALA A 4 -15.21 23.28 9.86
C ALA A 4 -14.13 22.71 8.94
N GLY A 5 -13.13 23.54 8.61
CA GLY A 5 -12.06 23.13 7.70
C GLY A 5 -11.40 21.82 8.17
N PRO A 6 -10.83 21.03 7.25
CA PRO A 6 -10.23 19.75 7.58
C PRO A 6 -9.25 19.88 8.76
N GLN A 7 -9.33 18.95 9.72
CA GLN A 7 -8.50 18.95 10.94
C GLN A 7 -7.00 18.72 10.67
N TYR A 8 -6.64 18.50 9.41
CA TYR A 8 -5.29 18.20 8.95
C TYR A 8 -5.02 18.95 7.65
N THR A 9 -3.75 19.27 7.39
CA THR A 9 -3.35 20.03 6.19
C THR A 9 -3.13 19.10 4.99
N LEU A 10 -3.23 19.65 3.78
CA LEU A 10 -2.93 18.91 2.54
C LEU A 10 -1.49 18.35 2.56
N VAL A 11 -0.55 19.09 3.14
CA VAL A 11 0.85 18.65 3.30
C VAL A 11 0.93 17.41 4.20
N GLN A 12 0.18 17.37 5.30
CA GLN A 12 0.13 16.20 6.18
C GLN A 12 -0.42 14.96 5.46
N LEU A 13 -1.43 15.14 4.61
CA LEU A 13 -2.00 14.07 3.79
C LEU A 13 -0.97 13.54 2.78
N ILE A 14 -0.30 14.44 2.06
CA ILE A 14 0.74 14.11 1.09
C ILE A 14 1.87 13.34 1.77
N LEU A 15 2.38 13.84 2.90
CA LEU A 15 3.46 13.18 3.64
C LEU A 15 3.04 11.80 4.14
N TYR A 16 1.79 11.64 4.56
CA TYR A 16 1.25 10.34 4.95
C TYR A 16 1.25 9.35 3.77
N PHE A 17 0.68 9.73 2.62
CA PHE A 17 0.62 8.84 1.46
C PHE A 17 2.00 8.61 0.83
N LEU A 18 2.91 9.58 0.88
CA LEU A 18 4.30 9.42 0.47
C LEU A 18 5.02 8.38 1.33
N LYS A 19 4.83 8.46 2.66
CA LYS A 19 5.37 7.45 3.58
C LYS A 19 4.73 6.09 3.31
N LEU A 20 3.41 6.04 3.20
CA LEU A 20 2.68 4.80 2.98
C LEU A 20 3.04 4.13 1.65
N GLY A 21 3.25 4.91 0.58
CA GLY A 21 3.73 4.42 -0.71
C GLY A 21 5.15 3.88 -0.64
N ALA A 22 6.03 4.49 0.17
CA ALA A 22 7.40 4.02 0.37
C ALA A 22 7.49 2.74 1.23
N VAL A 23 6.60 2.58 2.21
CA VAL A 23 6.62 1.45 3.17
C VAL A 23 5.49 0.44 2.93
N GLY A 24 4.78 0.56 1.81
CA GLY A 24 3.54 -0.12 1.51
C GLY A 24 3.69 -1.60 1.19
N PHE A 25 4.10 -2.39 2.19
CA PHE A 25 4.28 -3.84 2.10
C PHE A 25 3.12 -4.58 2.76
N GLY A 26 2.76 -5.76 2.24
CA GLY A 26 1.68 -6.60 2.78
C GLY A 26 0.43 -6.71 1.90
N GLY A 27 0.48 -6.18 0.67
CA GLY A 27 -0.61 -6.28 -0.31
C GLY A 27 -1.75 -5.27 -0.09
N PRO A 28 -2.72 -5.21 -1.01
CA PRO A 28 -3.78 -4.21 -0.99
C PRO A 28 -4.62 -4.22 0.29
N VAL A 29 -4.92 -5.41 0.83
CA VAL A 29 -5.73 -5.58 2.05
C VAL A 29 -5.01 -5.00 3.27
N ALA A 30 -3.71 -5.23 3.41
CA ALA A 30 -2.94 -4.68 4.53
C ALA A 30 -2.85 -3.15 4.44
N LEU A 31 -2.68 -2.61 3.24
CA LEU A 31 -2.64 -1.17 2.99
C LEU A 31 -3.96 -0.48 3.35
N VAL A 32 -5.09 -1.07 2.93
CA VAL A 32 -6.43 -0.60 3.28
C VAL A 32 -6.60 -0.60 4.81
N GLU A 33 -6.22 -1.68 5.49
CA GLU A 33 -6.30 -1.73 6.96
C GLU A 33 -5.37 -0.70 7.64
N TYR A 34 -4.16 -0.46 7.11
CA TYR A 34 -3.29 0.60 7.61
C TYR A 34 -3.94 1.98 7.46
N MET A 35 -4.59 2.25 6.33
CA MET A 35 -5.36 3.48 6.12
C MET A 35 -6.48 3.63 7.14
N ARG A 36 -7.27 2.58 7.39
CA ARG A 36 -8.33 2.59 8.43
C ARG A 36 -7.76 2.93 9.80
N ARG A 37 -6.76 2.17 10.25
CA ARG A 37 -6.17 2.32 11.59
C ARG A 37 -5.53 3.69 11.78
N ASP A 38 -4.77 4.17 10.80
CA ASP A 38 -4.02 5.41 10.95
C ASP A 38 -4.88 6.65 10.68
N LEU A 39 -5.72 6.65 9.64
CA LEU A 39 -6.52 7.82 9.24
C LEU A 39 -7.84 7.95 10.01
N VAL A 40 -8.50 6.82 10.34
CA VAL A 40 -9.79 6.82 11.05
C VAL A 40 -9.58 6.70 12.56
N GLU A 41 -8.87 5.68 13.03
CA GLU A 41 -8.79 5.41 14.48
C GLU A 41 -7.79 6.32 15.20
N ARG A 42 -6.54 6.37 14.72
CA ARG A 42 -5.44 7.07 15.40
C ARG A 42 -5.48 8.57 15.18
N ARG A 43 -5.50 9.02 13.92
CA ARG A 43 -5.44 10.44 13.57
C ARG A 43 -6.80 11.11 13.53
N ARG A 44 -7.88 10.33 13.35
CA ARG A 44 -9.27 10.80 13.23
C ARG A 44 -9.43 11.90 12.18
N TRP A 45 -8.66 11.79 11.09
CA TRP A 45 -8.70 12.70 9.95
C TRP A 45 -9.89 12.44 9.05
N ILE A 46 -10.27 11.16 8.92
CA ILE A 46 -11.36 10.69 8.07
C ILE A 46 -12.41 10.03 8.95
N SER A 47 -13.70 10.27 8.68
CA SER A 47 -14.78 9.58 9.37
C SER A 47 -14.88 8.12 8.93
N GLU A 48 -15.45 7.25 9.76
CA GLU A 48 -15.65 5.84 9.39
C GLU A 48 -16.57 5.71 8.17
N GLY A 49 -17.58 6.58 8.03
CA GLY A 49 -18.47 6.63 6.88
C GLY A 49 -17.74 6.96 5.58
N ASP A 50 -16.96 8.05 5.57
CA ASP A 50 -16.19 8.46 4.38
C ASP A 50 -15.20 7.36 3.94
N TYR A 51 -14.61 6.67 4.91
CA TYR A 51 -13.69 5.58 4.65
C TYR A 51 -14.41 4.36 4.05
N MET A 52 -15.58 3.99 4.56
CA MET A 52 -16.38 2.88 4.05
C MET A 52 -16.91 3.16 2.64
N ASP A 53 -17.40 4.37 2.37
CA ASP A 53 -17.86 4.77 1.04
C ASP A 53 -16.71 4.73 0.03
N GLY A 54 -15.54 5.25 0.42
CA GLY A 54 -14.34 5.18 -0.39
C GLY A 54 -13.89 3.76 -0.68
N LEU A 55 -13.96 2.89 0.32
CA LEU A 55 -13.59 1.48 0.18
C LEU A 55 -14.58 0.74 -0.74
N ALA A 56 -15.88 1.01 -0.62
CA ALA A 56 -16.89 0.43 -1.50
C ALA A 56 -16.66 0.87 -2.96
N LEU A 57 -16.46 2.17 -3.19
CA LEU A 57 -16.20 2.72 -4.53
C LEU A 57 -14.90 2.18 -5.13
N SER A 58 -13.85 2.04 -4.31
CA SER A 58 -12.57 1.51 -4.77
C SER A 58 -12.63 0.01 -5.12
N GLN A 59 -13.53 -0.76 -4.49
CA GLN A 59 -13.76 -2.17 -4.85
C GLN A 59 -14.57 -2.33 -6.14
N LEU A 60 -15.44 -1.36 -6.46
CA LEU A 60 -16.23 -1.37 -7.69
C LEU A 60 -15.42 -0.95 -8.92
N ALA A 61 -14.46 -0.04 -8.75
CA ALA A 61 -13.67 0.47 -9.85
C ALA A 61 -12.53 -0.51 -10.24
N PRO A 62 -12.32 -0.78 -11.54
CA PRO A 62 -11.20 -1.61 -11.97
C PRO A 62 -9.87 -0.89 -11.67
N GLY A 63 -9.02 -1.47 -10.83
CA GLY A 63 -7.72 -0.90 -10.52
C GLY A 63 -7.10 -1.33 -9.19
N PRO A 64 -5.96 -0.73 -8.83
CA PRO A 64 -5.30 -0.98 -7.56
C PRO A 64 -6.08 -0.36 -6.40
N LEU A 65 -6.78 -1.22 -5.65
CA LEU A 65 -7.66 -0.87 -4.53
C LEU A 65 -7.09 0.20 -3.58
N ALA A 66 -5.85 0.02 -3.11
CA ALA A 66 -5.24 0.96 -2.16
C ALA A 66 -4.99 2.35 -2.77
N ALA A 67 -4.59 2.43 -4.04
CA ALA A 67 -4.37 3.71 -4.70
C ALA A 67 -5.69 4.43 -4.98
N GLN A 68 -6.73 3.69 -5.38
CA GLN A 68 -8.08 4.23 -5.57
C GLN A 68 -8.65 4.78 -4.26
N LEU A 69 -8.46 4.03 -3.17
CA LEU A 69 -8.87 4.49 -1.84
C LEU A 69 -8.10 5.74 -1.42
N ALA A 70 -6.78 5.78 -1.62
CA ALA A 70 -5.97 6.97 -1.35
C ALA A 70 -6.47 8.21 -2.11
N MET A 71 -6.77 8.05 -3.41
CA MET A 71 -7.34 9.13 -4.23
C MET A 71 -8.71 9.58 -3.73
N TYR A 72 -9.58 8.63 -3.35
CA TYR A 72 -10.89 8.96 -2.79
C TYR A 72 -10.77 9.70 -1.46
N LEU A 73 -9.93 9.22 -0.54
CA LEU A 73 -9.71 9.87 0.76
C LEU A 73 -9.13 11.29 0.61
N GLY A 74 -8.31 11.51 -0.41
CA GLY A 74 -7.88 12.87 -0.80
C GLY A 74 -9.02 13.71 -1.36
N PHE A 75 -9.93 13.11 -2.12
CA PHE A 75 -11.09 13.79 -2.68
C PHE A 75 -12.08 14.29 -1.62
N VAL A 76 -12.32 13.52 -0.56
CA VAL A 76 -13.32 13.87 0.48
C VAL A 76 -13.06 15.25 1.08
N HIS A 77 -11.83 15.54 1.52
CA HIS A 77 -11.51 16.80 2.21
C HIS A 77 -10.93 17.88 1.30
N TYR A 78 -10.24 17.49 0.23
CA TYR A 78 -9.48 18.41 -0.62
C TYR A 78 -9.90 18.34 -2.10
N ARG A 79 -10.99 17.64 -2.42
CA ARG A 79 -11.56 17.55 -3.77
C ARG A 79 -10.50 17.10 -4.79
N ILE A 80 -10.56 17.61 -6.01
CA ILE A 80 -9.68 17.18 -7.11
C ILE A 80 -8.20 17.36 -6.76
N THR A 81 -7.82 18.47 -6.11
CA THR A 81 -6.43 18.72 -5.75
C THR A 81 -5.92 17.71 -4.73
N GLY A 82 -6.75 17.34 -3.75
CA GLY A 82 -6.47 16.27 -2.80
C GLY A 82 -6.34 14.91 -3.45
N ALA A 83 -7.26 14.57 -4.34
CA ALA A 83 -7.27 13.28 -5.05
C ALA A 83 -5.99 13.08 -5.86
N THR A 84 -5.62 14.07 -6.67
CA THR A 84 -4.41 14.04 -7.50
C THR A 84 -3.16 14.02 -6.64
N ALA A 85 -3.07 14.86 -5.61
CA ALA A 85 -1.90 14.91 -4.73
C ALA A 85 -1.71 13.62 -3.93
N ALA A 86 -2.78 13.04 -3.39
CA ALA A 86 -2.73 11.77 -2.67
C ALA A 86 -2.34 10.61 -3.59
N GLY A 87 -2.92 10.54 -4.80
CA GLY A 87 -2.57 9.53 -5.79
C GLY A 87 -1.11 9.60 -6.23
N ILE A 88 -0.62 10.81 -6.57
CA ILE A 88 0.79 11.02 -6.92
C ILE A 88 1.68 10.66 -5.74
N ALA A 89 1.40 11.17 -4.54
CA ALA A 89 2.21 10.90 -3.35
C ALA A 89 2.28 9.40 -3.04
N PHE A 90 1.20 8.65 -3.26
CA PHE A 90 1.16 7.22 -3.04
C PHE A 90 2.03 6.43 -4.05
N VAL A 91 2.01 6.82 -5.33
CA VAL A 91 2.72 6.08 -6.41
C VAL A 91 4.17 6.52 -6.58
N LEU A 92 4.46 7.80 -6.33
CA LEU A 92 5.74 8.44 -6.58
C LEU A 92 6.95 7.72 -5.94
N PRO A 93 6.92 7.26 -4.68
CA PRO A 93 8.06 6.57 -4.07
C PRO A 93 8.45 5.31 -4.83
N SER A 94 7.49 4.46 -5.15
CA SER A 94 7.71 3.21 -5.88
C SER A 94 8.21 3.47 -7.30
N PHE A 95 7.63 4.48 -7.97
CA PHE A 95 8.08 4.92 -9.29
C PHE A 95 9.56 5.36 -9.27
N LEU A 96 9.94 6.19 -8.30
CA LEU A 96 11.33 6.65 -8.14
C LEU A 96 12.28 5.50 -7.80
N MET A 97 11.87 4.54 -6.98
CA MET A 97 12.66 3.34 -6.69
C MET A 97 12.95 2.54 -7.96
N VAL A 98 11.94 2.30 -8.80
CA VAL A 98 12.11 1.55 -10.06
C VAL A 98 13.07 2.28 -11.01
N ILE A 99 12.93 3.60 -11.15
CA ILE A 99 13.86 4.40 -11.97
C ILE A 99 15.29 4.33 -11.40
N GLY A 100 15.45 4.50 -10.10
CA GLY A 100 16.75 4.45 -9.44
C GLY A 100 17.44 3.10 -9.61
N LEU A 101 16.69 2.00 -9.43
CA LEU A 101 17.18 0.65 -9.66
C LEU A 101 17.52 0.38 -11.12
N GLY A 102 16.68 0.84 -12.06
CA GLY A 102 16.95 0.72 -13.49
C GLY A 102 18.21 1.47 -13.92
N TRP A 103 18.40 2.69 -13.42
CA TRP A 103 19.61 3.47 -13.64
C TRP A 103 20.85 2.77 -13.05
N ALA A 104 20.76 2.27 -11.82
CA ALA A 104 21.86 1.53 -11.18
C ALA A 104 22.21 0.26 -11.96
N TYR A 105 21.20 -0.45 -12.48
CA TYR A 105 21.40 -1.64 -13.32
C TYR A 105 22.16 -1.31 -14.61
N LEU A 106 21.75 -0.27 -15.33
CA LEU A 106 22.44 0.14 -16.56
C LEU A 106 23.90 0.58 -16.32
N ARG A 107 24.16 1.23 -15.17
CA ARG A 107 25.50 1.73 -14.85
C ARG A 107 26.45 0.67 -14.31
N TYR A 108 25.94 -0.28 -13.53
CA TYR A 108 26.73 -1.21 -12.73
C TYR A 108 26.43 -2.71 -12.98
N GLY A 109 25.50 -3.04 -13.87
CA GLY A 109 25.04 -4.43 -14.11
C GLY A 109 26.11 -5.42 -14.59
N GLY A 110 27.25 -4.93 -15.10
CA GLY A 110 28.40 -5.75 -15.48
C GLY A 110 29.31 -6.17 -14.32
N LEU A 111 29.10 -5.66 -13.10
CA LEU A 111 29.95 -5.97 -11.95
C LEU A 111 29.44 -7.22 -11.19
N PRO A 112 30.32 -8.15 -10.79
CA PRO A 112 29.94 -9.37 -10.06
C PRO A 112 29.16 -9.09 -8.75
N TRP A 113 29.50 -8.01 -8.05
CA TRP A 113 28.81 -7.63 -6.81
C TRP A 113 27.38 -7.18 -7.07
N MET A 114 27.09 -6.56 -8.22
CA MET A 114 25.74 -6.11 -8.57
C MET A 114 24.84 -7.32 -8.86
N GLN A 115 25.35 -8.33 -9.56
CA GLN A 115 24.64 -9.60 -9.76
C GLN A 115 24.32 -10.29 -8.43
N ALA A 116 25.28 -10.34 -7.50
CA ALA A 116 25.06 -10.90 -6.16
C ALA A 116 23.94 -10.17 -5.39
N VAL A 117 23.85 -8.84 -5.50
CA VAL A 117 22.75 -8.05 -4.91
C VAL A 117 21.41 -8.46 -5.51
N PHE A 118 21.29 -8.60 -6.83
CA PHE A 118 20.04 -9.03 -7.46
C PHE A 118 19.63 -10.44 -7.03
N TYR A 119 20.57 -11.38 -6.92
CA TYR A 119 20.30 -12.71 -6.38
C TYR A 119 19.84 -12.67 -4.93
N ALA A 120 20.47 -11.84 -4.09
CA ALA A 120 20.08 -11.66 -2.69
C ALA A 120 18.67 -11.05 -2.57
N VAL A 121 18.33 -10.07 -3.41
CA VAL A 121 16.98 -9.49 -3.47
C VAL A 121 15.97 -10.56 -3.88
N GLY A 122 16.27 -11.36 -4.91
CA GLY A 122 15.41 -12.48 -5.32
C GLY A 122 15.17 -13.48 -4.20
N ALA A 123 16.23 -13.90 -3.49
CA ALA A 123 16.13 -14.79 -2.34
C ALA A 123 15.31 -14.18 -1.19
N ALA A 124 15.49 -12.89 -0.90
CA ALA A 124 14.71 -12.18 0.11
C ALA A 124 13.22 -12.11 -0.24
N VAL A 125 12.89 -11.84 -1.51
CA VAL A 125 11.50 -11.83 -2.00
C VAL A 125 10.85 -13.20 -1.82
N ILE A 126 11.55 -14.28 -2.18
CA ILE A 126 11.06 -15.66 -1.97
C ILE A 126 10.78 -15.90 -0.48
N GLY A 127 11.69 -15.49 0.41
CA GLY A 127 11.51 -15.59 1.86
C GLY A 127 10.27 -14.84 2.37
N ILE A 128 10.07 -13.60 1.92
CA ILE A 128 8.91 -12.77 2.31
C ILE A 128 7.60 -13.36 1.80
N ILE A 129 7.57 -13.84 0.55
CA ILE A 129 6.38 -14.48 -0.03
C ILE A 129 6.06 -15.77 0.73
N GLY A 130 7.06 -16.62 0.99
CA GLY A 130 6.88 -17.84 1.76
C GLY A 130 6.36 -17.57 3.18
N HIS A 131 6.91 -16.56 3.86
CA HIS A 131 6.43 -16.15 5.18
C HIS A 131 5.00 -15.61 5.13
N SER A 132 4.67 -14.80 4.13
CA SER A 132 3.33 -14.23 3.95
C SER A 132 2.30 -15.31 3.63
N ALA A 133 2.64 -16.26 2.77
CA ALA A 133 1.83 -17.43 2.47
C ALA A 133 1.57 -18.27 3.72
N TYR A 134 2.63 -18.61 4.47
CA TYR A 134 2.50 -19.35 5.73
C TYR A 134 1.58 -18.66 6.73
N LYS A 135 1.73 -17.34 6.90
CA LYS A 135 0.90 -16.54 7.81
C LYS A 135 -0.56 -16.49 7.36
N LEU A 136 -0.81 -16.39 6.05
CA LEU A 136 -2.15 -16.39 5.47
C LEU A 136 -2.80 -17.77 5.66
N THR A 137 -2.08 -18.86 5.38
CA THR A 137 -2.54 -20.24 5.59
C THR A 137 -2.91 -20.47 7.05
N GLN A 138 -2.08 -20.06 8.02
CA GLN A 138 -2.42 -20.19 9.44
C GLN A 138 -3.72 -19.45 9.81
N LYS A 139 -3.92 -18.23 9.28
CA LYS A 139 -5.12 -17.43 9.54
C LYS A 139 -6.37 -17.99 8.88
N SER A 140 -6.26 -18.58 7.70
CA SER A 140 -7.40 -19.12 6.95
C SER A 140 -7.81 -20.54 7.37
N ILE A 141 -6.88 -21.40 7.78
CA ILE A 141 -7.14 -22.84 7.99
C ILE A 141 -7.35 -23.25 9.45
N GLY A 142 -6.88 -22.47 10.44
CA GLY A 142 -6.94 -22.89 11.84
C GLY A 142 -6.21 -24.22 12.11
N ARG A 143 -6.37 -24.79 13.32
CA ARG A 143 -5.61 -25.97 13.83
C ARG A 143 -5.99 -27.32 13.18
N ALA A 144 -6.65 -27.35 12.02
CA ALA A 144 -7.11 -28.57 11.38
C ALA A 144 -6.10 -29.07 10.33
N TRP A 145 -5.24 -30.01 10.75
CA TRP A 145 -4.19 -30.66 9.95
C TRP A 145 -4.69 -31.24 8.61
N LEU A 146 -5.96 -31.65 8.53
CA LEU A 146 -6.58 -32.24 7.33
C LEU A 146 -6.75 -31.26 6.16
N LEU A 147 -6.82 -29.95 6.40
CA LEU A 147 -6.98 -28.95 5.32
C LEU A 147 -5.66 -28.61 4.61
N TRP A 148 -4.51 -28.90 5.23
CA TRP A 148 -3.20 -28.73 4.58
C TRP A 148 -3.01 -29.68 3.40
N ALA A 149 -3.56 -30.90 3.48
CA ALA A 149 -3.47 -31.89 2.41
C ALA A 149 -4.33 -31.51 1.19
N ILE A 150 -5.43 -30.79 1.39
CA ILE A 150 -6.32 -30.34 0.31
C ILE A 150 -5.76 -29.09 -0.41
N TYR A 151 -5.04 -28.22 0.29
CA TYR A 151 -4.44 -27.01 -0.30
C TYR A 151 -3.17 -27.29 -1.13
N LEU A 152 -2.55 -28.44 -0.93
CA LEU A 152 -1.28 -28.81 -1.57
C LEU A 152 -1.48 -29.58 -2.90
N VAL A 153 -2.71 -30.00 -3.19
CA VAL A 153 -3.15 -30.57 -4.47
C VAL A 153 -3.70 -29.46 -5.36
#